data_AF-A0A5M8NYS4-F1
#
_entry.id   AF-A0A5M8NYS4-F1
#
_cell.length_a   1.000
_cell.length_b   1.000
_cell.length_c   1.000
_cell.angle_alpha   90.00
_cell.angle_beta   90.00
_cell.angle_gamma   90.00
#
_symmetry.space_group_name_H-M   'P 1'
#
loop_
_entity.id
_entity.type
_entity.pdbx_description
1 polymer ?
#
loop_
_entity_poly.entity_id
_entity_poly.type
_entity_poly.pdbx_seq_one_letter_code
_entity_poly.pdbx_strand_id
1 'polypeptide(L)'
;MKQAFFILLACMASLTATAESSFNLQSGTGSGNAAEYAWDDTVLTVNNSANITITGIVSNGRSIEVTANATLVNITLNGVSITNVGDNNSPLKLNNGAVVALTLVGDNTLTGNNIGAGIQASEGTTLTIDGNGSLKATGGFYGAGIGGGTYGSGGTITIIGGTITASGGSGGYGGAGIGGGYGGSGGTITITGGTVTANGGNPSAGIGGGIGAAGGTINISGGTVTANGGSYGAGIGGGYAGAGGTVTTSGGTVTANGGNSGAAIGGGHKSNGIGTTIITGGSVKVNNTAGPQPVNGAGTKLYYNTLTLGNISAITPITASCISDVEYYGIKDVQTDGTGKVWFWLPAAAETQGVELTAGSMIYSHSFVRPANHNTSATLNFYIFHEDIICDKPNIDLSTVSAGQPLIITCAGNYTFTGTAPAGVRIVVAPSITGVHITLNGVSITDPDTYYSPLVLNSGAKVTLSLENKNTLTGNSGSTGIRAPSETTLVIDGEGSLTANGAAIGGGPSGSSGQITINGGAIVATGGINGAGIGGDSPGGAGGTITINGGIVTATAGGYGAGIGGGPGGPCGTIVITGGTVSANSFGGAGIGGSGGKITISGGTVTATN
;
A
#
# COMPACT_ATOMS: atom_id res chain seq x y z
N MET A 1 12.80 13.85 -13.56
CA MET A 1 12.10 12.56 -13.38
C MET A 1 12.49 11.46 -14.39
N LYS A 2 12.99 11.75 -15.59
CA LYS A 2 13.35 10.70 -16.58
C LYS A 2 14.73 10.02 -16.42
N GLN A 3 15.64 10.53 -15.58
CA GLN A 3 16.96 9.90 -15.36
C GLN A 3 17.01 8.91 -14.18
N ALA A 4 16.20 9.12 -13.13
CA ALA A 4 16.12 8.18 -11.99
C ALA A 4 15.36 6.88 -12.34
N PHE A 5 14.47 6.93 -13.34
CA PHE A 5 13.69 5.77 -13.79
C PHE A 5 14.50 4.79 -14.65
N PHE A 6 15.65 5.22 -15.22
CA PHE A 6 16.52 4.36 -16.02
C PHE A 6 17.53 3.55 -15.19
N ILE A 7 17.85 3.99 -13.96
CA ILE A 7 18.77 3.25 -13.07
C ILE A 7 18.05 2.08 -12.38
N LEU A 8 16.75 2.22 -12.09
CA LEU A 8 15.94 1.16 -11.47
C LEU A 8 15.74 -0.04 -12.42
N LEU A 9 15.60 0.20 -13.73
CA LEU A 9 15.47 -0.87 -14.72
C LEU A 9 16.82 -1.53 -15.06
N ALA A 10 17.95 -0.82 -14.92
CA ALA A 10 19.29 -1.37 -15.11
C ALA A 10 19.70 -2.38 -14.01
N CYS A 11 19.14 -2.24 -12.80
CA CYS A 11 19.35 -3.18 -11.71
C CYS A 11 18.58 -4.51 -11.90
N MET A 12 17.46 -4.50 -12.65
CA MET A 12 16.70 -5.72 -12.97
C MET A 12 17.05 -6.34 -14.33
N ALA A 13 17.70 -5.61 -15.24
CA ALA A 13 17.89 -6.03 -16.63
C ALA A 13 19.32 -6.46 -17.02
N SER A 14 20.27 -6.58 -16.09
CA SER A 14 21.64 -7.06 -16.39
C SER A 14 21.93 -8.46 -15.85
N LEU A 15 21.06 -9.42 -16.17
CA LEU A 15 21.34 -10.85 -15.99
C LEU A 15 21.88 -11.48 -17.28
N THR A 16 22.97 -10.93 -17.85
CA THR A 16 23.92 -11.78 -18.57
C THR A 16 24.95 -12.23 -17.56
N ALA A 17 24.55 -13.19 -16.71
CA ALA A 17 25.35 -13.68 -15.60
C ALA A 17 26.69 -14.23 -16.12
N THR A 18 27.78 -13.53 -15.81
CA THR A 18 29.03 -14.22 -15.51
C THR A 18 28.76 -15.14 -14.31
N ALA A 19 29.33 -16.34 -14.31
CA ALA A 19 29.20 -17.26 -13.18
C ALA A 19 29.66 -16.55 -11.90
N GLU A 20 28.82 -16.58 -10.86
CA GLU A 20 29.07 -15.86 -9.61
C GLU A 20 30.37 -16.35 -8.97
N SER A 21 31.32 -15.44 -8.75
CA SER A 21 32.50 -15.72 -7.95
C SER A 21 32.11 -15.88 -6.48
N SER A 22 32.89 -16.63 -5.72
CA SER A 22 32.71 -16.69 -4.27
C SER A 22 34.00 -16.41 -3.54
N PHE A 23 33.91 -15.75 -2.39
CA PHE A 23 35.04 -15.49 -1.51
C PHE A 23 34.67 -15.71 -0.05
N ASN A 24 35.52 -16.43 0.68
CA ASN A 24 35.38 -16.64 2.11
C ASN A 24 36.45 -15.84 2.85
N LEU A 25 36.03 -14.74 3.48
CA LEU A 25 36.90 -13.81 4.21
C LEU A 25 37.63 -14.45 5.39
N GLN A 26 37.11 -15.53 5.97
CA GLN A 26 37.73 -16.20 7.11
C GLN A 26 38.92 -17.06 6.66
N SER A 27 38.76 -17.80 5.57
CA SER A 27 39.83 -18.64 5.00
C SER A 27 40.78 -17.87 4.06
N GLY A 28 40.37 -16.72 3.53
CA GLY A 28 41.11 -16.00 2.50
C GLY A 28 41.13 -16.73 1.16
N THR A 29 40.13 -17.59 0.90
CA THR A 29 40.03 -18.37 -0.33
C THR A 29 38.85 -17.92 -1.16
N GLY A 30 39.02 -17.91 -2.47
CA GLY A 30 37.97 -17.61 -3.43
C GLY A 30 37.94 -18.60 -4.59
N SER A 31 36.83 -18.58 -5.32
CA SER A 31 36.63 -19.36 -6.54
C SER A 31 35.88 -18.53 -7.59
N GLY A 32 35.83 -19.00 -8.83
CA GLY A 32 35.23 -18.26 -9.94
C GLY A 32 36.22 -17.41 -10.70
N ASN A 33 35.81 -16.22 -11.12
CA ASN A 33 36.59 -15.34 -11.99
C ASN A 33 37.58 -14.49 -11.18
N ALA A 34 38.87 -14.83 -11.27
CA ALA A 34 39.94 -14.11 -10.58
C ALA A 34 40.11 -12.63 -11.00
N ALA A 35 39.49 -12.19 -12.10
CA ALA A 35 39.48 -10.77 -12.47
C ALA A 35 38.52 -9.93 -11.61
N GLU A 36 37.56 -10.55 -10.92
CA GLU A 36 36.52 -9.86 -10.16
C GLU A 36 36.98 -9.39 -8.79
N TYR A 37 38.08 -9.95 -8.27
CA TYR A 37 38.60 -9.56 -6.96
C TYR A 37 40.11 -9.73 -6.86
N ALA A 38 40.71 -9.01 -5.92
CA ALA A 38 42.09 -9.19 -5.48
C ALA A 38 42.12 -9.32 -3.96
N TRP A 39 43.06 -10.10 -3.44
CA TRP A 39 43.21 -10.39 -2.01
C TRP A 39 44.66 -10.22 -1.59
N ASP A 40 44.90 -9.45 -0.51
CA ASP A 40 46.24 -9.15 0.02
C ASP A 40 46.46 -9.64 1.48
N ASP A 41 45.66 -10.62 1.92
CA ASP A 41 45.54 -11.13 3.30
C ASP A 41 44.70 -10.28 4.27
N THR A 42 44.49 -9.01 3.95
CA THR A 42 43.74 -8.09 4.80
C THR A 42 42.50 -7.53 4.09
N VAL A 43 42.65 -7.07 2.85
CA VAL A 43 41.60 -6.39 2.09
C VAL A 43 41.19 -7.26 0.90
N LEU A 44 39.89 -7.55 0.83
CA LEU A 44 39.25 -8.05 -0.37
C LEU A 44 38.87 -6.87 -1.25
N THR A 45 39.66 -6.62 -2.29
CA THR A 45 39.36 -5.61 -3.30
C THR A 45 38.39 -6.19 -4.32
N VAL A 46 37.20 -5.61 -4.48
CA VAL A 46 36.21 -5.99 -5.47
C VAL A 46 36.29 -5.07 -6.68
N ASN A 47 36.55 -5.67 -7.84
CA ASN A 47 36.82 -4.95 -9.10
C ASN A 47 35.52 -4.59 -9.83
N ASN A 48 35.64 -3.67 -10.79
CA ASN A 48 34.52 -3.28 -11.64
C ASN A 48 33.86 -4.48 -12.33
N SER A 49 32.52 -4.47 -12.44
CA SER A 49 31.72 -5.54 -13.05
C SER A 49 31.77 -6.89 -12.33
N ALA A 50 32.28 -6.95 -11.10
CA ALA A 50 32.25 -8.16 -10.30
C ALA A 50 30.81 -8.60 -9.95
N ASN A 51 30.61 -9.92 -9.91
CA ASN A 51 29.42 -10.57 -9.37
C ASN A 51 29.85 -11.62 -8.35
N ILE A 52 29.83 -11.28 -7.07
CA ILE A 52 30.52 -12.04 -6.03
C ILE A 52 29.67 -12.29 -4.78
N THR A 53 29.59 -13.55 -4.35
CA THR A 53 29.13 -13.92 -3.01
C THR A 53 30.30 -13.91 -2.02
N ILE A 54 30.14 -13.17 -0.93
CA ILE A 54 31.11 -13.08 0.16
C ILE A 54 30.52 -13.74 1.41
N THR A 55 31.35 -14.55 2.08
CA THR A 55 31.03 -15.25 3.35
C THR A 55 32.15 -15.06 4.36
N GLY A 56 31.90 -15.41 5.63
CA GLY A 56 32.93 -15.56 6.66
C GLY A 56 32.79 -14.57 7.82
N ILE A 57 33.35 -14.99 8.97
CA ILE A 57 33.34 -14.24 10.23
C ILE A 57 34.78 -13.91 10.59
N VAL A 58 35.09 -12.62 10.72
CA VAL A 58 36.44 -12.10 10.93
C VAL A 58 36.46 -10.96 11.94
N SER A 59 37.55 -10.91 12.72
CA SER A 59 37.78 -9.88 13.76
C SER A 59 39.23 -9.37 13.82
N ASN A 60 39.97 -9.51 12.71
CA ASN A 60 41.43 -9.45 12.65
C ASN A 60 41.95 -8.43 11.63
N GLY A 61 41.28 -7.27 11.51
CA GLY A 61 41.70 -6.20 10.60
C GLY A 61 41.21 -6.33 9.17
N ARG A 62 40.51 -7.43 8.83
CA ARG A 62 40.05 -7.68 7.46
C ARG A 62 38.90 -6.77 7.05
N SER A 63 38.86 -6.40 5.77
CA SER A 63 37.80 -5.55 5.19
C SER A 63 37.54 -5.85 3.71
N ILE A 64 36.45 -5.30 3.19
CA ILE A 64 36.07 -5.33 1.78
C ILE A 64 36.17 -3.90 1.22
N GLU A 65 36.81 -3.73 0.08
CA GLU A 65 36.94 -2.45 -0.61
C GLU A 65 36.51 -2.57 -2.07
N VAL A 66 35.59 -1.71 -2.51
CA VAL A 66 35.18 -1.65 -3.92
C VAL A 66 36.04 -0.63 -4.64
N THR A 67 36.59 -1.01 -5.80
CA THR A 67 37.43 -0.15 -6.63
C THR A 67 36.75 1.15 -7.06
N ALA A 68 37.53 2.22 -7.23
CA ALA A 68 37.02 3.52 -7.66
C ALA A 68 36.44 3.46 -9.07
N ASN A 69 35.41 4.28 -9.33
CA ASN A 69 34.71 4.39 -10.62
C ASN A 69 34.13 3.07 -11.16
N ALA A 70 33.90 2.08 -10.30
CA ALA A 70 33.22 0.86 -10.69
C ALA A 70 31.77 1.15 -11.08
N THR A 71 31.39 0.86 -12.32
CA THR A 71 30.11 1.28 -12.93
C THR A 71 28.92 0.44 -12.46
N LEU A 72 29.15 -0.83 -12.11
CA LEU A 72 28.22 -1.69 -11.36
C LEU A 72 29.02 -2.85 -10.77
N VAL A 73 28.81 -3.13 -9.49
CA VAL A 73 29.38 -4.28 -8.77
C VAL A 73 28.25 -4.93 -7.98
N ASN A 74 28.04 -6.23 -8.19
CA ASN A 74 27.05 -7.03 -7.47
C ASN A 74 27.74 -7.80 -6.35
N ILE A 75 27.39 -7.51 -5.11
CA ILE A 75 27.91 -8.20 -3.92
C ILE A 75 26.75 -8.85 -3.19
N THR A 76 26.84 -10.17 -2.99
CA THR A 76 25.98 -10.89 -2.06
C THR A 76 26.73 -11.09 -0.75
N LEU A 77 26.24 -10.54 0.36
CA LEU A 77 26.75 -10.90 1.69
C LEU A 77 25.91 -12.04 2.24
N ASN A 78 26.55 -13.18 2.54
CA ASN A 78 25.87 -14.34 3.09
C ASN A 78 26.48 -14.71 4.44
N GLY A 79 25.84 -14.27 5.52
CA GLY A 79 26.29 -14.55 6.90
C GLY A 79 27.65 -13.92 7.23
N VAL A 80 27.95 -12.74 6.68
CA VAL A 80 29.24 -12.06 6.85
C VAL A 80 29.29 -11.30 8.17
N SER A 81 30.33 -11.51 8.97
CA SER A 81 30.60 -10.68 10.15
C SER A 81 32.01 -10.14 10.12
N ILE A 82 32.13 -8.82 10.09
CA ILE A 82 33.40 -8.11 10.10
C ILE A 82 33.37 -7.11 11.25
N THR A 83 34.15 -7.43 12.28
CA THR A 83 34.35 -6.59 13.47
C THR A 83 35.84 -6.27 13.60
N ASN A 84 36.25 -5.17 14.23
CA ASN A 84 37.68 -4.83 14.37
C ASN A 84 38.46 -4.78 13.03
N VAL A 85 38.05 -3.89 12.12
CA VAL A 85 38.56 -3.69 10.75
C VAL A 85 39.93 -2.98 10.65
N GLY A 86 40.67 -2.91 11.75
CA GLY A 86 41.86 -2.07 11.87
C GLY A 86 41.50 -0.60 12.13
N ASP A 87 42.50 0.21 12.42
CA ASP A 87 42.28 1.60 12.82
C ASP A 87 41.70 2.43 11.68
N ASN A 88 40.75 3.30 12.02
CA ASN A 88 40.21 4.30 11.08
C ASN A 88 39.55 3.73 9.81
N ASN A 89 39.08 2.48 9.86
CA ASN A 89 38.64 1.76 8.67
C ASN A 89 37.16 1.39 8.70
N SER A 90 36.65 1.00 7.53
CA SER A 90 35.30 0.51 7.31
C SER A 90 35.29 -0.95 6.84
N PRO A 91 34.34 -1.77 7.31
CA PRO A 91 34.20 -3.18 6.92
C PRO A 91 33.93 -3.35 5.44
N LEU A 92 33.12 -2.45 4.89
CA LEU A 92 32.81 -2.36 3.48
C LEU A 92 32.96 -0.89 3.07
N LYS A 93 33.92 -0.61 2.21
CA LYS A 93 34.21 0.74 1.71
C LYS A 93 33.97 0.82 0.21
N LEU A 94 33.17 1.78 -0.21
CA LEU A 94 32.96 2.12 -1.60
C LEU A 94 33.86 3.30 -1.94
N ASN A 95 34.79 3.12 -2.88
CA ASN A 95 35.61 4.24 -3.35
C ASN A 95 34.82 5.16 -4.29
N ASN A 96 35.31 6.39 -4.45
CA ASN A 96 34.66 7.43 -5.24
C ASN A 96 34.22 6.92 -6.63
N GLY A 97 32.99 7.23 -7.02
CA GLY A 97 32.39 6.80 -8.29
C GLY A 97 31.92 5.34 -8.32
N ALA A 98 32.10 4.55 -7.26
CA ALA A 98 31.62 3.17 -7.22
C ALA A 98 30.09 3.10 -7.12
N VAL A 99 29.51 2.18 -7.90
CA VAL A 99 28.09 1.81 -7.90
C VAL A 99 27.96 0.36 -7.49
N VAL A 100 27.30 0.10 -6.35
CA VAL A 100 27.17 -1.23 -5.76
C VAL A 100 25.70 -1.61 -5.60
N ALA A 101 25.37 -2.82 -6.05
CA ALA A 101 24.17 -3.53 -5.67
C ALA A 101 24.55 -4.59 -4.62
N LEU A 102 24.02 -4.44 -3.40
CA LEU A 102 24.30 -5.26 -2.24
C LEU A 102 23.08 -6.13 -1.91
N THR A 103 23.21 -7.44 -2.07
CA THR A 103 22.18 -8.41 -1.69
C THR A 103 22.51 -9.03 -0.34
N LEU A 104 21.57 -8.94 0.61
CA LEU A 104 21.70 -9.51 1.95
C LEU A 104 21.09 -10.92 2.00
N VAL A 105 21.90 -11.88 2.42
CA VAL A 105 21.52 -13.26 2.73
C VAL A 105 22.03 -13.60 4.13
N GLY A 106 21.24 -14.35 4.91
CA GLY A 106 21.58 -14.65 6.30
C GLY A 106 21.74 -13.40 7.17
N ASP A 107 22.46 -13.54 8.28
CA ASP A 107 22.70 -12.44 9.23
C ASP A 107 24.08 -11.82 9.04
N ASN A 108 24.11 -10.52 8.71
CA ASN A 108 25.34 -9.80 8.43
C ASN A 108 25.63 -8.74 9.49
N THR A 109 26.89 -8.60 9.91
CA THR A 109 27.33 -7.61 10.90
C THR A 109 28.58 -6.90 10.42
N LEU A 110 28.52 -5.58 10.28
CA LEU A 110 29.62 -4.74 9.81
C LEU A 110 29.85 -3.60 10.82
N THR A 111 31.01 -3.60 11.48
CA THR A 111 31.36 -2.59 12.50
C THR A 111 32.61 -1.80 12.12
N GLY A 112 32.44 -0.51 11.83
CA GLY A 112 33.53 0.43 11.56
C GLY A 112 34.36 0.76 12.80
N ASN A 113 35.54 1.31 12.56
CA ASN A 113 36.46 1.73 13.61
C ASN A 113 36.77 3.23 13.49
N ASN A 114 36.74 3.93 14.63
CA ASN A 114 37.01 5.35 14.79
C ASN A 114 36.29 6.25 13.78
N ILE A 115 36.93 6.56 12.64
CA ILE A 115 36.37 7.45 11.60
C ILE A 115 35.49 6.73 10.57
N GLY A 116 35.59 5.41 10.46
CA GLY A 116 34.91 4.63 9.43
C GLY A 116 33.43 4.41 9.73
N ALA A 117 32.61 4.38 8.69
CA ALA A 117 31.22 3.93 8.78
C ALA A 117 31.13 2.39 8.86
N GLY A 118 29.98 1.84 9.25
CA GLY A 118 29.72 0.39 9.15
C GLY A 118 29.69 -0.07 7.70
N ILE A 119 29.07 0.72 6.82
CA ILE A 119 29.30 0.70 5.36
C ILE A 119 29.64 2.12 4.93
N GLN A 120 30.82 2.32 4.35
CA GLN A 120 31.25 3.64 3.87
C GLN A 120 30.79 3.87 2.43
N ALA A 121 29.59 4.41 2.29
CA ALA A 121 28.99 4.91 1.05
C ALA A 121 28.95 6.45 1.11
N SER A 122 30.13 7.08 0.91
CA SER A 122 30.29 8.54 0.98
C SER A 122 29.81 9.24 -0.29
N GLU A 123 29.77 10.57 -0.28
CA GLU A 123 29.49 11.41 -1.44
C GLU A 123 30.25 10.94 -2.70
N GLY A 124 29.56 10.91 -3.84
CA GLY A 124 30.10 10.38 -5.11
C GLY A 124 29.94 8.87 -5.30
N THR A 125 29.41 8.13 -4.32
CA THR A 125 29.11 6.69 -4.45
C THR A 125 27.61 6.43 -4.55
N THR A 126 27.25 5.28 -5.14
CA THR A 126 25.88 4.76 -5.16
C THR A 126 25.84 3.38 -4.53
N LEU A 127 24.98 3.20 -3.53
CA LEU A 127 24.74 1.93 -2.86
C LEU A 127 23.26 1.59 -2.93
N THR A 128 22.92 0.43 -3.46
CA THR A 128 21.57 -0.16 -3.43
C THR A 128 21.61 -1.41 -2.56
N ILE A 129 20.74 -1.51 -1.54
CA ILE A 129 20.65 -2.65 -0.63
C ILE A 129 19.31 -3.35 -0.83
N ASP A 130 19.36 -4.67 -1.01
CA ASP A 130 18.19 -5.54 -1.17
C ASP A 130 18.43 -6.92 -0.55
N GLY A 131 17.48 -7.84 -0.71
CA GLY A 131 17.55 -9.22 -0.24
C GLY A 131 16.66 -9.46 0.98
N ASN A 132 16.57 -10.73 1.39
CA ASN A 132 15.73 -11.16 2.51
C ASN A 132 16.51 -11.35 3.82
N GLY A 133 17.84 -11.18 3.80
CA GLY A 133 18.71 -11.28 4.97
C GLY A 133 18.66 -10.05 5.89
N SER A 134 19.50 -10.09 6.93
CA SER A 134 19.65 -9.00 7.89
C SER A 134 21.02 -8.34 7.80
N LEU A 135 21.08 -7.06 8.19
CA LEU A 135 22.31 -6.28 8.29
C LEU A 135 22.31 -5.44 9.57
N LYS A 136 23.31 -5.64 10.41
CA LYS A 136 23.67 -4.74 11.50
C LYS A 136 24.92 -3.94 11.11
N ALA A 137 24.74 -2.68 10.74
CA ALA A 137 25.81 -1.77 10.35
C ALA A 137 26.05 -0.73 11.44
N THR A 138 27.23 -0.76 12.06
CA THR A 138 27.60 0.15 13.16
C THR A 138 28.79 1.01 12.75
N GLY A 139 28.65 2.32 12.84
CA GLY A 139 29.76 3.24 12.64
C GLY A 139 30.81 3.13 13.74
N GLY A 140 32.06 3.49 13.41
CA GLY A 140 33.06 3.85 14.41
C GLY A 140 32.65 5.09 15.20
N PHE A 141 33.49 5.56 16.12
CA PHE A 141 33.22 6.72 16.99
C PHE A 141 32.54 7.92 16.32
N TYR A 142 32.91 8.23 15.09
CA TYR A 142 32.43 9.40 14.32
C TYR A 142 31.68 9.04 13.03
N GLY A 143 31.74 7.77 12.62
CA GLY A 143 31.16 7.30 11.36
C GLY A 143 29.65 7.10 11.45
N ALA A 144 29.00 7.12 10.29
CA ALA A 144 27.62 6.68 10.16
C ALA A 144 27.50 5.14 10.28
N GLY A 145 26.30 4.63 10.57
CA GLY A 145 26.03 3.20 10.39
C GLY A 145 26.19 2.81 8.92
N ILE A 146 25.48 3.50 8.04
CA ILE A 146 25.59 3.40 6.57
C ILE A 146 25.73 4.80 5.99
N GLY A 147 26.83 5.07 5.29
CA GLY A 147 27.04 6.33 4.57
C GLY A 147 28.44 6.91 4.75
N GLY A 148 28.55 8.14 5.25
CA GLY A 148 29.83 8.84 5.39
C GLY A 148 30.65 8.43 6.61
N GLY A 149 31.99 8.44 6.47
CA GLY A 149 32.91 8.49 7.61
C GLY A 149 32.97 9.89 8.23
N THR A 150 33.90 10.15 9.15
CA THR A 150 34.10 11.50 9.74
C THR A 150 34.23 12.57 8.65
N TYR A 151 33.48 13.67 8.79
CA TYR A 151 33.36 14.78 7.84
C TYR A 151 32.85 14.40 6.44
N GLY A 152 32.58 13.12 6.19
CA GLY A 152 32.04 12.63 4.94
C GLY A 152 30.53 12.76 4.90
N SER A 153 30.01 13.42 3.87
CA SER A 153 28.59 13.36 3.53
C SER A 153 28.21 11.95 3.06
N GLY A 154 26.97 11.55 3.29
CA GLY A 154 26.39 10.35 2.68
C GLY A 154 26.34 10.46 1.15
N GLY A 155 26.50 9.33 0.47
CA GLY A 155 26.34 9.20 -0.98
C GLY A 155 24.88 9.10 -1.41
N THR A 156 24.66 8.42 -2.53
CA THR A 156 23.32 7.97 -2.94
C THR A 156 23.06 6.60 -2.37
N ILE A 157 22.15 6.49 -1.40
CA ILE A 157 21.85 5.24 -0.69
C ILE A 157 20.39 4.88 -0.96
N THR A 158 20.16 3.69 -1.52
CA THR A 158 18.83 3.15 -1.79
C THR A 158 18.63 1.85 -1.02
N ILE A 159 17.53 1.74 -0.27
CA ILE A 159 17.12 0.51 0.41
C ILE A 159 15.81 0.03 -0.21
N ILE A 160 15.83 -1.20 -0.73
CA ILE A 160 14.70 -1.86 -1.38
C ILE A 160 14.14 -2.98 -0.50
N GLY A 161 15.02 -3.71 0.19
CA GLY A 161 14.68 -4.87 1.01
C GLY A 161 15.61 -5.06 2.20
N GLY A 162 15.43 -6.18 2.89
CA GLY A 162 16.24 -6.60 4.03
C GLY A 162 15.74 -6.10 5.38
N THR A 163 16.29 -6.68 6.44
CA THR A 163 16.12 -6.21 7.82
C THR A 163 17.38 -5.49 8.26
N ILE A 164 17.35 -4.15 8.29
CA ILE A 164 18.53 -3.30 8.48
C ILE A 164 18.46 -2.60 9.83
N THR A 165 19.50 -2.76 10.64
CA THR A 165 19.77 -1.92 11.80
C THR A 165 21.06 -1.15 11.56
N ALA A 166 20.94 0.16 11.33
CA ALA A 166 22.05 1.06 11.08
C ALA A 166 22.24 2.01 12.26
N SER A 167 23.40 1.97 12.90
CA SER A 167 23.68 2.75 14.11
C SER A 167 24.93 3.61 13.90
N GLY A 168 24.79 4.92 14.13
CA GLY A 168 25.93 5.82 14.18
C GLY A 168 26.82 5.56 15.40
N GLY A 169 28.03 6.14 15.37
CA GLY A 169 29.01 6.03 16.47
C GLY A 169 28.49 6.44 17.85
N SER A 170 29.03 5.81 18.89
CA SER A 170 28.63 6.06 20.29
C SER A 170 29.43 7.15 21.01
N GLY A 171 30.46 7.74 20.38
CA GLY A 171 31.13 8.92 20.91
C GLY A 171 30.16 10.10 20.91
N GLY A 172 30.34 11.10 21.78
CA GLY A 172 29.51 12.33 21.80
C GLY A 172 29.58 13.21 20.54
N TYR A 173 30.06 12.63 19.44
CA TYR A 173 30.29 13.18 18.11
C TYR A 173 29.93 12.12 17.05
N GLY A 174 28.98 11.22 17.34
CA GLY A 174 28.64 10.11 16.46
C GLY A 174 28.05 10.57 15.12
N GLY A 175 28.16 9.75 14.08
CA GLY A 175 27.48 9.96 12.80
C GLY A 175 25.98 9.65 12.85
N ALA A 176 25.29 9.83 11.72
CA ALA A 176 23.91 9.40 11.57
C ALA A 176 23.77 7.86 11.57
N GLY A 177 22.58 7.34 11.82
CA GLY A 177 22.30 5.92 11.56
C GLY A 177 22.50 5.60 10.08
N ILE A 178 21.80 6.36 9.22
CA ILE A 178 21.97 6.32 7.76
C ILE A 178 22.19 7.76 7.26
N GLY A 179 23.29 8.01 6.56
CA GLY A 179 23.61 9.31 5.97
C GLY A 179 25.03 9.78 6.28
N GLY A 180 25.18 10.98 6.84
CA GLY A 180 26.49 11.61 7.07
C GLY A 180 27.18 11.15 8.36
N GLY A 181 28.51 11.10 8.34
CA GLY A 181 29.30 11.00 9.56
C GLY A 181 29.35 12.34 10.32
N TYR A 182 30.16 12.43 11.38
CA TYR A 182 30.40 13.68 12.12
C TYR A 182 30.67 14.86 11.16
N GLY A 183 29.86 15.93 11.17
CA GLY A 183 30.04 17.07 10.27
C GLY A 183 29.66 16.86 8.79
N GLY A 184 29.25 15.65 8.41
CA GLY A 184 28.83 15.30 7.04
C GLY A 184 27.32 15.42 6.83
N SER A 185 26.90 15.88 5.66
CA SER A 185 25.47 15.98 5.30
C SER A 185 24.87 14.61 4.97
N GLY A 186 23.54 14.48 5.04
CA GLY A 186 22.87 13.18 4.87
C GLY A 186 22.96 12.55 3.48
N GLY A 187 23.30 13.31 2.44
CA GLY A 187 23.34 12.81 1.07
C GLY A 187 21.95 12.64 0.44
N THR A 188 21.82 11.70 -0.49
CA THR A 188 20.53 11.31 -1.09
C THR A 188 20.14 9.93 -0.61
N ILE A 189 19.08 9.83 0.19
CA ILE A 189 18.64 8.58 0.81
C ILE A 189 17.25 8.24 0.28
N THR A 190 17.08 7.04 -0.26
CA THR A 190 15.80 6.52 -0.76
C THR A 190 15.47 5.20 -0.09
N ILE A 191 14.28 5.09 0.51
CA ILE A 191 13.76 3.84 1.08
C ILE A 191 12.46 3.48 0.35
N THR A 192 12.43 2.31 -0.27
CA THR A 192 11.30 1.82 -1.07
C THR A 192 10.68 0.54 -0.54
N GLY A 193 11.31 -0.08 0.47
CA GLY A 193 10.89 -1.33 1.10
C GLY A 193 11.83 -1.72 2.26
N GLY A 194 11.71 -2.95 2.75
CA GLY A 194 12.49 -3.48 3.87
C GLY A 194 11.99 -3.06 5.28
N THR A 195 12.64 -3.59 6.31
CA THR A 195 12.46 -3.18 7.71
C THR A 195 13.73 -2.46 8.16
N VAL A 196 13.66 -1.14 8.33
CA VAL A 196 14.82 -0.28 8.56
C VAL A 196 14.71 0.38 9.94
N THR A 197 15.68 0.11 10.80
CA THR A 197 15.90 0.84 12.06
C THR A 197 17.20 1.63 11.95
N ALA A 198 17.09 2.96 12.00
CA ALA A 198 18.23 3.87 11.92
C ALA A 198 18.38 4.61 13.26
N ASN A 199 19.50 4.42 13.94
CA ASN A 199 19.80 5.02 15.23
C ASN A 199 20.96 6.02 15.06
N GLY A 200 20.68 7.29 15.26
CA GLY A 200 21.70 8.33 15.27
C GLY A 200 22.65 8.16 16.44
N GLY A 201 23.95 8.31 16.18
CA GLY A 201 24.92 8.55 17.25
C GLY A 201 24.58 9.85 17.98
N ASN A 202 25.02 10.03 19.22
CA ASN A 202 24.76 11.29 19.94
C ASN A 202 25.74 12.37 19.44
N PRO A 203 25.32 13.56 18.94
CA PRO A 203 23.96 14.13 18.80
C PRO A 203 23.45 14.28 17.34
N SER A 204 23.50 13.21 16.55
CA SER A 204 23.19 13.15 15.10
C SER A 204 21.82 12.58 14.78
N ALA A 205 21.40 12.71 13.51
CA ALA A 205 20.10 12.24 13.06
C ALA A 205 20.00 10.70 13.00
N GLY A 206 18.79 10.15 13.11
CA GLY A 206 18.53 8.75 12.78
C GLY A 206 18.82 8.50 11.29
N ILE A 207 18.09 9.23 10.43
CA ILE A 207 18.31 9.27 8.98
C ILE A 207 18.61 10.70 8.57
N GLY A 208 19.78 10.95 8.00
CA GLY A 208 20.18 12.26 7.49
C GLY A 208 21.56 12.69 7.95
N GLY A 209 21.68 13.91 8.47
CA GLY A 209 22.96 14.56 8.73
C GLY A 209 23.63 14.16 10.05
N GLY A 210 24.96 14.22 10.07
CA GLY A 210 25.71 14.26 11.31
C GLY A 210 25.58 15.61 12.04
N ILE A 211 26.20 15.71 13.21
CA ILE A 211 26.29 16.98 13.97
C ILE A 211 26.78 18.14 13.10
N GLY A 212 26.08 19.27 13.18
CA GLY A 212 26.37 20.50 12.44
C GLY A 212 25.97 20.47 10.96
N ALA A 213 25.44 19.35 10.46
CA ALA A 213 25.23 19.13 9.03
C ALA A 213 23.77 18.90 8.65
N ALA A 214 23.45 19.23 7.40
CA ALA A 214 22.09 19.17 6.91
C ALA A 214 21.60 17.73 6.66
N GLY A 215 20.28 17.52 6.76
CA GLY A 215 19.65 16.23 6.53
C GLY A 215 19.78 15.66 5.11
N GLY A 216 20.11 16.49 4.12
CA GLY A 216 20.17 16.08 2.72
C GLY A 216 18.78 15.93 2.09
N THR A 217 18.66 15.03 1.12
CA THR A 217 17.41 14.69 0.44
C THR A 217 17.01 13.27 0.80
N ILE A 218 15.85 13.11 1.45
CA ILE A 218 15.38 11.85 1.99
C ILE A 218 14.01 11.54 1.39
N ASN A 219 13.89 10.40 0.71
CA ASN A 219 12.65 9.94 0.08
C ASN A 219 12.24 8.58 0.65
N ILE A 220 11.05 8.49 1.23
CA ILE A 220 10.48 7.24 1.74
C ILE A 220 9.19 6.95 0.97
N SER A 221 9.13 5.81 0.30
CA SER A 221 7.99 5.40 -0.53
C SER A 221 7.44 4.02 -0.18
N GLY A 222 8.06 3.33 0.78
CA GLY A 222 7.67 2.00 1.24
C GLY A 222 8.52 1.56 2.44
N GLY A 223 8.30 0.33 2.89
CA GLY A 223 8.97 -0.29 4.03
C GLY A 223 8.44 0.10 5.40
N THR A 224 8.97 -0.58 6.43
CA THR A 224 8.77 -0.22 7.85
C THR A 224 10.01 0.51 8.33
N VAL A 225 9.91 1.81 8.59
CA VAL A 225 11.05 2.67 8.91
C VAL A 225 10.92 3.22 10.32
N THR A 226 11.90 2.95 11.17
CA THR A 226 12.05 3.58 12.48
C THR A 226 13.33 4.40 12.49
N ALA A 227 13.21 5.71 12.68
CA ALA A 227 14.33 6.64 12.69
C ALA A 227 14.43 7.31 14.07
N ASN A 228 15.49 6.99 14.80
CA ASN A 228 15.75 7.48 16.15
C ASN A 228 16.91 8.46 16.12
N GLY A 229 16.64 9.74 16.39
CA GLY A 229 17.69 10.73 16.58
C GLY A 229 18.49 10.45 17.86
N GLY A 230 19.80 10.68 17.80
CA GLY A 230 20.61 10.85 19.01
C GLY A 230 20.15 12.08 19.79
N SER A 231 20.64 12.31 21.01
CA SER A 231 20.27 13.51 21.78
C SER A 231 20.41 14.76 20.91
N TYR A 232 19.41 15.65 20.86
CA TYR A 232 19.44 16.86 20.03
C TYR A 232 19.41 16.68 18.50
N GLY A 233 19.56 15.46 17.97
CA GLY A 233 19.41 15.14 16.56
C GLY A 233 17.95 14.91 16.18
N ALA A 234 17.64 15.13 14.89
CA ALA A 234 16.32 14.79 14.38
C ALA A 234 16.12 13.27 14.23
N GLY A 235 14.88 12.79 14.26
CA GLY A 235 14.58 11.43 13.81
C GLY A 235 14.99 11.28 12.34
N ILE A 236 14.40 12.12 11.49
CA ILE A 236 14.70 12.24 10.06
C ILE A 236 15.04 13.69 9.74
N GLY A 237 16.25 13.95 9.25
CA GLY A 237 16.71 15.28 8.87
C GLY A 237 18.09 15.61 9.44
N GLY A 238 18.25 16.79 10.08
CA GLY A 238 19.54 17.30 10.51
C GLY A 238 20.02 16.76 11.86
N GLY A 239 21.34 16.65 12.05
CA GLY A 239 21.94 16.48 13.38
C GLY A 239 21.85 17.77 14.22
N TYR A 240 22.40 17.77 15.44
CA TYR A 240 22.48 18.99 16.27
C TYR A 240 23.04 20.19 15.50
N ALA A 241 22.36 21.34 15.56
CA ALA A 241 22.64 22.55 14.78
C ALA A 241 22.60 22.38 13.24
N GLY A 242 22.17 21.22 12.74
CA GLY A 242 22.04 20.90 11.32
C GLY A 242 20.67 21.26 10.76
N ALA A 243 20.63 21.72 9.51
CA ALA A 243 19.37 22.02 8.82
C ALA A 243 18.58 20.73 8.50
N GLY A 244 17.24 20.82 8.46
CA GLY A 244 16.39 19.64 8.25
C GLY A 244 16.49 18.98 6.88
N GLY A 245 16.96 19.70 5.86
CA GLY A 245 16.99 19.21 4.48
C GLY A 245 15.59 19.09 3.87
N THR A 246 15.44 18.18 2.91
CA THR A 246 14.16 17.89 2.25
C THR A 246 13.77 16.45 2.53
N VAL A 247 12.60 16.26 3.11
CA VAL A 247 12.04 14.94 3.44
C VAL A 247 10.72 14.76 2.68
N THR A 248 10.62 13.69 1.90
CA THR A 248 9.40 13.31 1.17
C THR A 248 8.94 11.92 1.61
N THR A 249 7.69 11.79 2.03
CA THR A 249 7.05 10.49 2.26
C THR A 249 5.85 10.30 1.32
N SER A 250 5.77 9.15 0.67
CA SER A 250 4.68 8.77 -0.26
C SER A 250 4.10 7.39 0.02
N GLY A 251 4.65 6.69 1.01
CA GLY A 251 4.25 5.36 1.45
C GLY A 251 5.07 4.97 2.68
N GLY A 252 4.97 3.70 3.08
CA GLY A 252 5.64 3.11 4.21
C GLY A 252 4.93 3.32 5.54
N THR A 253 5.39 2.56 6.52
CA THR A 253 5.03 2.72 7.93
C THR A 253 6.23 3.33 8.64
N VAL A 254 6.17 4.64 8.89
CA VAL A 254 7.30 5.45 9.34
C VAL A 254 7.07 5.89 10.79
N THR A 255 8.03 5.63 11.65
CA THR A 255 8.13 6.20 13.00
C THR A 255 9.37 7.06 13.07
N ALA A 256 9.19 8.37 13.28
CA ALA A 256 10.27 9.33 13.44
C ALA A 256 10.30 9.84 14.88
N ASN A 257 11.42 9.59 15.56
CA ASN A 257 11.66 9.95 16.95
C ASN A 257 12.79 10.96 17.03
N GLY A 258 12.45 12.22 17.31
CA GLY A 258 13.45 13.24 17.59
C GLY A 258 14.14 12.96 18.92
N GLY A 259 15.44 13.25 19.01
CA GLY A 259 16.13 13.31 20.29
C GLY A 259 15.59 14.45 21.17
N ASN A 260 16.14 14.58 22.39
CA ASN A 260 15.80 15.71 23.28
C ASN A 260 15.93 17.05 22.52
N SER A 261 14.84 17.82 22.41
CA SER A 261 14.75 19.08 21.64
C SER A 261 15.08 19.02 20.14
N GLY A 262 15.29 17.82 19.58
CA GLY A 262 15.41 17.59 18.14
C GLY A 262 14.04 17.35 17.50
N ALA A 263 13.91 17.70 16.23
CA ALA A 263 12.68 17.46 15.48
C ALA A 263 12.42 15.97 15.26
N ALA A 264 11.15 15.54 15.23
CA ALA A 264 10.86 14.21 14.69
C ALA A 264 11.28 14.12 13.21
N ILE A 265 10.81 15.09 12.41
CA ILE A 265 11.21 15.29 11.03
C ILE A 265 11.59 16.77 10.88
N GLY A 266 12.82 17.06 10.47
CA GLY A 266 13.31 18.43 10.30
C GLY A 266 14.72 18.64 10.85
N GLY A 267 15.01 19.84 11.33
CA GLY A 267 16.34 20.20 11.87
C GLY A 267 16.60 19.63 13.27
N GLY A 268 17.88 19.46 13.61
CA GLY A 268 18.26 19.21 15.00
C GLY A 268 18.09 20.45 15.88
N HIS A 269 18.28 20.27 17.19
CA HIS A 269 18.23 21.38 18.14
C HIS A 269 19.22 22.49 17.78
N LYS A 270 18.83 23.77 17.99
CA LYS A 270 19.57 24.98 17.58
C LYS A 270 19.79 25.15 16.08
N SER A 271 19.08 24.39 15.25
CA SER A 271 19.10 24.61 13.80
C SER A 271 18.45 25.96 13.44
N ASN A 272 19.07 26.69 12.52
CA ASN A 272 18.50 27.90 11.91
C ASN A 272 17.60 27.57 10.70
N GLY A 273 17.54 26.30 10.27
CA GLY A 273 16.79 25.86 9.09
C GLY A 273 16.04 24.57 9.35
N ILE A 274 14.73 24.64 9.56
CA ILE A 274 13.90 23.47 9.88
C ILE A 274 13.69 22.51 8.70
N GLY A 275 13.98 22.95 7.47
CA GLY A 275 13.87 22.14 6.25
C GLY A 275 12.47 22.15 5.63
N THR A 276 12.18 21.18 4.77
CA THR A 276 10.90 20.98 4.10
C THR A 276 10.43 19.54 4.27
N THR A 277 9.17 19.36 4.63
CA THR A 277 8.54 18.04 4.78
C THR A 277 7.33 17.95 3.85
N ILE A 278 7.41 17.04 2.88
CA ILE A 278 6.35 16.75 1.91
C ILE A 278 5.78 15.37 2.21
N ILE A 279 4.48 15.28 2.45
CA ILE A 279 3.80 14.01 2.72
C ILE A 279 2.66 13.84 1.71
N THR A 280 2.71 12.76 0.95
CA THR A 280 1.70 12.38 -0.05
C THR A 280 1.12 10.99 0.23
N GLY A 281 1.62 10.32 1.26
CA GLY A 281 1.24 8.97 1.66
C GLY A 281 2.08 8.45 2.82
N GLY A 282 1.75 7.24 3.26
CA GLY A 282 2.35 6.56 4.40
C GLY A 282 1.55 6.69 5.68
N SER A 283 1.85 5.82 6.66
CA SER A 283 1.48 6.01 8.06
C SER A 283 2.72 6.58 8.77
N VAL A 284 2.72 7.89 9.04
CA VAL A 284 3.90 8.62 9.53
C VAL A 284 3.65 9.09 10.95
N LYS A 285 4.09 8.28 11.92
CA LYS A 285 4.09 8.60 13.34
C LYS A 285 5.27 9.51 13.67
N VAL A 286 4.98 10.65 14.31
CA VAL A 286 6.01 11.56 14.82
C VAL A 286 5.93 11.64 16.34
N ASN A 287 7.07 11.45 17.01
CA ASN A 287 7.19 11.67 18.45
C ASN A 287 8.13 12.86 18.67
N ASN A 288 7.64 13.88 19.39
CA ASN A 288 8.23 15.22 19.56
C ASN A 288 7.92 16.20 18.39
N THR A 289 7.20 17.29 18.65
CA THR A 289 6.50 18.13 17.65
C THR A 289 7.33 19.23 17.01
N ALA A 290 8.63 19.36 17.31
CA ALA A 290 9.47 20.28 16.57
C ALA A 290 9.68 19.77 15.13
N GLY A 291 9.46 20.61 14.12
CA GLY A 291 9.59 20.27 12.70
C GLY A 291 8.89 21.32 11.81
N PRO A 292 9.21 21.40 10.50
CA PRO A 292 8.44 22.24 9.58
C PRO A 292 7.02 21.72 9.45
N GLN A 293 6.07 22.65 9.26
CA GLN A 293 4.69 22.33 8.93
C GLN A 293 4.66 21.47 7.66
N PRO A 294 4.20 20.19 7.74
CA PRO A 294 4.16 19.35 6.55
C PRO A 294 3.15 19.85 5.53
N VAL A 295 3.46 19.64 4.26
CA VAL A 295 2.61 19.98 3.11
C VAL A 295 2.46 18.78 2.17
N ASN A 296 1.43 18.75 1.33
CA ASN A 296 1.34 17.78 0.23
C ASN A 296 2.16 18.23 -0.99
N GLY A 297 2.13 17.46 -2.08
CA GLY A 297 2.82 17.80 -3.33
C GLY A 297 2.35 19.09 -4.01
N ALA A 298 1.17 19.59 -3.66
CA ALA A 298 0.64 20.87 -4.13
C ALA A 298 0.95 22.05 -3.17
N GLY A 299 1.64 21.81 -2.05
CA GLY A 299 1.95 22.82 -1.05
C GLY A 299 0.83 23.09 -0.03
N THR A 300 -0.27 22.33 -0.06
CA THR A 300 -1.34 22.43 0.94
C THR A 300 -0.85 21.93 2.30
N LYS A 301 -1.08 22.69 3.36
CA LYS A 301 -0.73 22.29 4.74
C LYS A 301 -1.46 21.02 5.16
N LEU A 302 -0.74 20.15 5.86
CA LEU A 302 -1.25 18.88 6.35
C LEU A 302 -1.23 18.82 7.88
N TYR A 303 -2.17 18.07 8.42
CA TYR A 303 -2.38 17.96 9.85
C TYR A 303 -2.37 16.49 10.27
N TYR A 304 -1.92 16.25 11.50
CA TYR A 304 -1.67 14.91 12.02
C TYR A 304 -2.99 14.29 12.47
N ASN A 305 -3.35 13.13 11.91
CA ASN A 305 -4.55 12.39 12.24
C ASN A 305 -4.17 11.01 12.77
N THR A 306 -4.57 10.70 14.00
CA THR A 306 -4.47 9.34 14.55
C THR A 306 -5.76 8.60 14.24
N LEU A 307 -5.67 7.58 13.40
CA LEU A 307 -6.80 6.77 12.95
C LEU A 307 -6.68 5.40 13.60
N THR A 308 -7.67 5.02 14.42
CA THR A 308 -7.69 3.71 15.10
C THR A 308 -8.70 2.82 14.39
N LEU A 309 -8.26 1.70 13.82
CA LEU A 309 -9.13 0.69 13.26
C LEU A 309 -9.62 -0.20 14.42
N GLY A 310 -10.93 -0.18 14.68
CA GLY A 310 -11.52 -0.89 15.82
C GLY A 310 -11.27 -2.39 15.78
N ASN A 311 -11.05 -3.01 16.94
CA ASN A 311 -10.88 -4.47 17.08
C ASN A 311 -9.71 -5.10 16.29
N ILE A 312 -8.71 -4.31 15.89
CA ILE A 312 -7.42 -4.82 15.41
C ILE A 312 -6.43 -4.88 16.57
N SER A 313 -5.86 -6.06 16.81
CA SER A 313 -4.84 -6.31 17.85
C SER A 313 -3.50 -6.81 17.29
N ALA A 314 -3.38 -6.92 15.97
CA ALA A 314 -2.16 -7.30 15.27
C ALA A 314 -1.79 -6.25 14.23
N ILE A 315 -0.50 -6.15 13.91
CA ILE A 315 -0.01 -5.34 12.79
C ILE A 315 -0.66 -5.86 11.51
N THR A 316 -1.47 -5.02 10.87
CA THR A 316 -2.29 -5.41 9.71
C THR A 316 -2.05 -4.44 8.56
N PRO A 317 -1.70 -4.93 7.35
CA PRO A 317 -1.53 -4.09 6.17
C PRO A 317 -2.82 -3.37 5.77
N ILE A 318 -2.67 -2.11 5.33
CA ILE A 318 -3.73 -1.33 4.68
C ILE A 318 -3.60 -1.53 3.17
N THR A 319 -4.62 -2.10 2.54
CA THR A 319 -4.59 -2.50 1.13
C THR A 319 -5.37 -1.57 0.21
N ALA A 320 -6.29 -0.78 0.76
CA ALA A 320 -7.02 0.25 0.03
C ALA A 320 -7.37 1.42 0.96
N SER A 321 -7.53 2.60 0.39
CA SER A 321 -7.99 3.80 1.08
C SER A 321 -8.89 4.65 0.18
N CYS A 322 -9.88 5.30 0.78
CA CYS A 322 -10.67 6.35 0.16
C CYS A 322 -10.84 7.48 1.18
N ILE A 323 -10.44 8.69 0.81
CA ILE A 323 -10.45 9.86 1.70
C ILE A 323 -11.14 11.00 0.98
N SER A 324 -12.25 11.48 1.53
CA SER A 324 -12.99 12.58 0.91
C SER A 324 -12.13 13.85 0.84
N ASP A 325 -12.21 14.52 -0.32
CA ASP A 325 -11.43 15.71 -0.71
C ASP A 325 -9.91 15.51 -0.78
N VAL A 326 -9.44 14.26 -0.89
CA VAL A 326 -8.04 13.93 -1.15
C VAL A 326 -7.96 13.00 -2.38
N GLU A 327 -7.48 13.55 -3.50
CA GLU A 327 -7.43 12.86 -4.80
C GLU A 327 -6.61 11.55 -4.75
N TYR A 328 -5.47 11.55 -4.06
CA TYR A 328 -4.63 10.38 -3.87
C TYR A 328 -3.86 10.45 -2.55
N TYR A 329 -3.82 9.33 -1.83
CA TYR A 329 -2.99 9.13 -0.66
C TYR A 329 -2.22 7.82 -0.78
N GLY A 330 -0.91 7.88 -0.87
CA GLY A 330 -0.09 6.68 -1.09
C GLY A 330 -0.10 5.74 0.12
N ILE A 331 -0.46 4.49 -0.09
CA ILE A 331 -0.64 3.48 0.96
C ILE A 331 0.29 2.26 0.82
N LYS A 332 1.27 2.31 -0.09
CA LYS A 332 2.27 1.24 -0.23
C LYS A 332 2.94 0.98 1.13
N ASP A 333 2.97 -0.28 1.58
CA ASP A 333 3.59 -0.73 2.84
C ASP A 333 3.08 -0.01 4.11
N VAL A 334 1.87 0.55 4.05
CA VAL A 334 1.18 1.06 5.23
C VAL A 334 0.59 -0.10 6.01
N GLN A 335 0.81 -0.12 7.33
CA GLN A 335 0.24 -1.09 8.24
C GLN A 335 -0.11 -0.45 9.59
N THR A 336 -1.09 -1.02 10.28
CA THR A 336 -1.42 -0.62 11.65
C THR A 336 -0.28 -0.93 12.60
N ASP A 337 -0.19 -0.21 13.72
CA ASP A 337 0.56 -0.73 14.86
C ASP A 337 -0.16 -1.92 15.52
N GLY A 338 0.45 -2.50 16.57
CA GLY A 338 -0.16 -3.59 17.35
C GLY A 338 -1.43 -3.21 18.12
N THR A 339 -1.87 -1.95 18.04
CA THR A 339 -3.11 -1.44 18.64
C THR A 339 -4.12 -0.97 17.58
N GLY A 340 -3.90 -1.29 16.30
CA GLY A 340 -4.79 -0.95 15.20
C GLY A 340 -4.65 0.49 14.69
N LYS A 341 -3.59 1.22 15.05
CA LYS A 341 -3.45 2.64 14.68
C LYS A 341 -2.65 2.87 13.41
N VAL A 342 -3.07 3.84 12.63
CA VAL A 342 -2.29 4.49 11.56
C VAL A 342 -2.27 6.01 11.75
N TRP A 343 -1.23 6.67 11.22
CA TRP A 343 -1.00 8.11 11.39
C TRP A 343 -0.95 8.82 10.04
N PHE A 344 -2.09 9.38 9.62
CA PHE A 344 -2.20 10.03 8.31
C PHE A 344 -2.04 11.55 8.45
N TRP A 345 -1.37 12.14 7.46
CA TRP A 345 -1.21 13.58 7.33
C TRP A 345 -2.13 14.10 6.23
N LEU A 346 -3.23 14.73 6.61
CA LEU A 346 -4.31 15.10 5.69
C LEU A 346 -4.56 16.61 5.72
N PRO A 347 -5.05 17.22 4.62
CA PRO A 347 -5.52 18.60 4.65
C PRO A 347 -6.66 18.79 5.64
N ALA A 348 -6.75 19.99 6.21
CA ALA A 348 -7.89 20.38 7.03
C ALA A 348 -9.16 20.43 6.17
N ALA A 349 -10.28 20.04 6.77
CA ALA A 349 -11.61 20.13 6.18
C ALA A 349 -12.57 20.67 7.24
N ALA A 350 -13.25 21.77 6.91
CA ALA A 350 -14.21 22.43 7.80
C ALA A 350 -15.51 21.62 7.95
N GLU A 351 -15.88 20.89 6.90
CA GLU A 351 -17.03 19.99 6.90
C GLU A 351 -16.64 18.56 7.32
N THR A 352 -17.64 17.78 7.70
CA THR A 352 -17.49 16.36 7.98
C THR A 352 -17.10 15.61 6.70
N GLN A 353 -15.97 14.90 6.74
CA GLN A 353 -15.41 14.19 5.59
C GLN A 353 -15.20 12.71 5.93
N GLY A 354 -15.45 11.83 4.96
CA GLY A 354 -15.29 10.40 5.12
C GLY A 354 -13.83 9.95 5.00
N VAL A 355 -13.46 8.97 5.82
CA VAL A 355 -12.25 8.17 5.64
C VAL A 355 -12.65 6.70 5.66
N GLU A 356 -12.24 5.96 4.63
CA GLU A 356 -12.39 4.52 4.52
C GLU A 356 -11.02 3.86 4.32
N LEU A 357 -10.73 2.81 5.09
CA LEU A 357 -9.51 2.02 5.01
C LEU A 357 -9.85 0.53 4.94
N THR A 358 -9.21 -0.21 4.03
CA THR A 358 -9.29 -1.67 4.01
C THR A 358 -8.07 -2.27 4.69
N ALA A 359 -8.30 -3.11 5.70
CA ALA A 359 -7.25 -3.84 6.41
C ALA A 359 -7.61 -5.32 6.51
N GLY A 360 -6.73 -6.20 6.01
CA GLY A 360 -7.09 -7.61 5.80
C GLY A 360 -8.30 -7.74 4.86
N SER A 361 -9.36 -8.42 5.32
CA SER A 361 -10.63 -8.54 4.61
C SER A 361 -11.71 -7.57 5.09
N MET A 362 -11.37 -6.61 5.97
CA MET A 362 -12.34 -5.72 6.60
C MET A 362 -12.20 -4.29 6.08
N ILE A 363 -13.34 -3.61 5.96
CA ILE A 363 -13.41 -2.19 5.64
C ILE A 363 -13.75 -1.43 6.92
N TYR A 364 -13.02 -0.35 7.16
CA TYR A 364 -13.13 0.51 8.34
C TYR A 364 -13.48 1.90 7.87
N SER A 365 -14.53 2.50 8.43
CA SER A 365 -14.94 3.84 8.02
C SER A 365 -15.35 4.71 9.20
N HIS A 366 -15.14 6.02 9.06
CA HIS A 366 -15.75 7.03 9.90
C HIS A 366 -15.75 8.38 9.18
N SER A 367 -16.73 9.22 9.50
CA SER A 367 -16.80 10.58 8.99
C SER A 367 -16.64 11.57 10.13
N PHE A 368 -15.69 12.49 10.00
CA PHE A 368 -15.36 13.46 11.04
C PHE A 368 -14.79 14.75 10.43
N VAL A 369 -14.82 15.83 11.20
CA VAL A 369 -14.19 17.11 10.85
C VAL A 369 -12.68 17.00 11.04
N ARG A 370 -11.90 17.52 10.11
CA ARG A 370 -10.43 17.59 10.20
C ARG A 370 -10.00 19.03 10.47
N PRO A 371 -9.90 19.47 11.74
CA PRO A 371 -9.45 20.81 12.06
C PRO A 371 -7.99 21.05 11.64
N ALA A 372 -7.63 22.32 11.45
CA ALA A 372 -6.26 22.75 11.14
C ALA A 372 -5.32 22.69 12.35
N ASN A 373 -5.24 21.53 13.01
CA ASN A 373 -4.40 21.27 14.17
C ASN A 373 -3.89 19.81 14.18
N HIS A 374 -2.85 19.50 14.96
CA HIS A 374 -2.28 18.15 15.02
C HIS A 374 -2.93 17.24 16.07
N ASN A 375 -4.22 17.46 16.41
CA ASN A 375 -4.89 16.76 17.51
C ASN A 375 -6.05 15.85 17.07
N THR A 376 -6.23 15.66 15.77
CA THR A 376 -7.35 14.86 15.27
C THR A 376 -7.14 13.38 15.60
N SER A 377 -8.12 12.78 16.27
CA SER A 377 -8.17 11.36 16.58
C SER A 377 -9.55 10.82 16.24
N ALA A 378 -9.59 9.76 15.45
CA ALA A 378 -10.84 9.10 15.04
C ALA A 378 -10.72 7.59 15.20
N THR A 379 -11.81 6.96 15.63
CA THR A 379 -11.93 5.50 15.58
C THR A 379 -12.74 5.15 14.35
N LEU A 380 -12.11 4.44 13.42
CA LEU A 380 -12.78 3.86 12.28
C LEU A 380 -13.34 2.53 12.74
N ASN A 381 -14.66 2.48 12.79
CA ASN A 381 -15.33 1.24 13.14
C ASN A 381 -15.27 0.32 11.92
N PHE A 382 -14.94 -0.94 12.17
CA PHE A 382 -15.11 -1.98 11.16
C PHE A 382 -16.59 -1.99 10.77
N TYR A 383 -16.83 -2.08 9.47
CA TYR A 383 -18.17 -2.14 8.92
C TYR A 383 -18.72 -3.56 9.12
N ILE A 384 -19.29 -3.88 10.29
CA ILE A 384 -20.22 -5.02 10.55
C ILE A 384 -21.03 -4.66 11.83
N PHE A 385 -22.36 -4.55 11.74
CA PHE A 385 -23.20 -4.44 12.93
C PHE A 385 -23.14 -5.76 13.72
N HIS A 386 -22.82 -5.69 15.02
CA HIS A 386 -22.45 -6.85 15.85
C HIS A 386 -23.63 -7.70 16.37
N GLU A 387 -24.87 -7.41 15.99
CA GLU A 387 -26.05 -8.19 16.43
C GLU A 387 -26.64 -9.10 15.32
N ASP A 388 -26.26 -8.92 14.05
CA ASP A 388 -26.92 -9.55 12.90
C ASP A 388 -25.98 -10.39 12.01
N ILE A 389 -24.96 -11.02 12.62
CA ILE A 389 -24.18 -12.06 11.94
C ILE A 389 -25.09 -13.27 11.71
N ILE A 390 -25.27 -13.59 10.44
CA ILE A 390 -26.02 -14.74 9.96
C ILE A 390 -25.00 -15.82 9.61
N CYS A 391 -24.75 -16.68 10.59
CA CYS A 391 -24.23 -18.01 10.38
C CYS A 391 -25.20 -18.99 11.06
N ASP A 392 -25.67 -19.99 10.32
CA ASP A 392 -26.67 -20.98 10.77
C ASP A 392 -28.12 -20.47 11.04
N LYS A 393 -28.54 -19.33 10.49
CA LYS A 393 -29.96 -18.89 10.51
C LYS A 393 -30.62 -19.05 9.14
N PRO A 394 -31.34 -20.16 8.88
CA PRO A 394 -31.79 -20.47 7.53
C PRO A 394 -33.04 -19.70 7.08
N ASN A 395 -33.82 -19.09 7.98
CA ASN A 395 -35.07 -18.40 7.64
C ASN A 395 -35.21 -17.09 8.43
N ILE A 396 -35.40 -15.97 7.73
CA ILE A 396 -35.42 -14.62 8.29
C ILE A 396 -36.64 -13.87 7.73
N ASP A 397 -37.50 -13.38 8.62
CA ASP A 397 -38.59 -12.46 8.27
C ASP A 397 -38.12 -11.02 8.45
N LEU A 398 -37.99 -10.31 7.34
CA LEU A 398 -37.49 -8.94 7.29
C LEU A 398 -38.42 -7.94 7.97
N SER A 399 -39.68 -8.29 8.23
CA SER A 399 -40.58 -7.43 9.01
C SER A 399 -40.23 -7.37 10.49
N THR A 400 -39.39 -8.31 10.96
CA THR A 400 -39.00 -8.44 12.37
C THR A 400 -37.63 -7.82 12.70
N VAL A 401 -36.87 -7.38 11.69
CA VAL A 401 -35.57 -6.72 11.88
C VAL A 401 -35.72 -5.23 12.13
N SER A 402 -34.77 -4.66 12.86
CA SER A 402 -34.72 -3.23 13.18
C SER A 402 -34.30 -2.40 11.97
N ALA A 403 -34.82 -1.17 11.86
CA ALA A 403 -34.48 -0.26 10.77
C ALA A 403 -32.98 0.11 10.72
N GLY A 404 -32.47 0.34 9.51
CA GLY A 404 -31.07 0.71 9.27
C GLY A 404 -30.04 -0.41 9.50
N GLN A 405 -30.45 -1.61 9.90
CA GLN A 405 -29.54 -2.71 10.22
C GLN A 405 -29.21 -3.58 8.98
N PRO A 406 -27.93 -3.74 8.60
CA PRO A 406 -27.52 -4.73 7.62
C PRO A 406 -27.44 -6.14 8.24
N LEU A 407 -27.99 -7.10 7.54
CA LEU A 407 -27.97 -8.53 7.81
C LEU A 407 -26.77 -9.16 7.10
N ILE A 408 -25.80 -9.70 7.85
CA ILE A 408 -24.49 -10.04 7.29
C ILE A 408 -24.28 -11.55 7.27
N ILE A 409 -24.19 -12.13 6.08
CA ILE A 409 -23.90 -13.55 5.86
C ILE A 409 -22.39 -13.74 5.84
N THR A 410 -21.88 -14.53 6.78
CA THR A 410 -20.43 -14.75 6.97
C THR A 410 -19.97 -16.18 6.72
N CYS A 411 -20.88 -17.11 6.46
CA CYS A 411 -20.54 -18.50 6.18
C CYS A 411 -21.35 -19.06 5.00
N ALA A 412 -20.92 -20.19 4.46
CA ALA A 412 -21.66 -20.91 3.44
C ALA A 412 -22.95 -21.47 4.03
N GLY A 413 -24.01 -21.57 3.22
CA GLY A 413 -25.29 -22.06 3.70
C GLY A 413 -26.47 -21.63 2.83
N ASN A 414 -27.66 -22.04 3.26
CA ASN A 414 -28.93 -21.68 2.65
C ASN A 414 -29.67 -20.69 3.55
N TYR A 415 -30.08 -19.55 2.99
CA TYR A 415 -30.69 -18.44 3.72
C TYR A 415 -31.96 -17.98 3.00
N THR A 416 -33.11 -18.11 3.65
CA THR A 416 -34.41 -17.67 3.13
C THR A 416 -34.79 -16.36 3.78
N PHE A 417 -35.09 -15.35 2.97
CA PHE A 417 -35.63 -14.06 3.41
C PHE A 417 -37.09 -13.93 2.97
N THR A 418 -37.92 -13.40 3.84
CA THR A 418 -39.35 -13.13 3.58
C THR A 418 -39.73 -11.73 4.09
N GLY A 419 -40.86 -11.19 3.63
CA GLY A 419 -41.45 -9.98 4.22
C GLY A 419 -40.83 -8.66 3.75
N THR A 420 -41.36 -7.55 4.28
CA THR A 420 -40.91 -6.19 3.95
C THR A 420 -39.98 -5.66 5.02
N ALA A 421 -38.77 -5.26 4.63
CA ALA A 421 -37.80 -4.69 5.53
C ALA A 421 -38.11 -3.21 5.84
N PRO A 422 -37.88 -2.74 7.07
CA PRO A 422 -37.84 -1.31 7.34
C PRO A 422 -36.74 -0.60 6.51
N ALA A 423 -36.86 0.72 6.39
CA ALA A 423 -35.93 1.51 5.59
C ALA A 423 -34.46 1.35 6.06
N GLY A 424 -33.55 1.22 5.10
CA GLY A 424 -32.10 1.12 5.35
C GLY A 424 -31.60 -0.26 5.80
N VAL A 425 -32.50 -1.25 5.90
CA VAL A 425 -32.08 -2.65 6.06
C VAL A 425 -31.47 -3.16 4.77
N ARG A 426 -30.41 -3.98 4.88
CA ARG A 426 -29.67 -4.55 3.74
C ARG A 426 -29.31 -6.00 4.01
N ILE A 427 -29.09 -6.78 2.97
CA ILE A 427 -28.47 -8.11 3.04
C ILE A 427 -27.04 -7.97 2.49
N VAL A 428 -26.04 -8.38 3.25
CA VAL A 428 -24.62 -8.23 2.90
C VAL A 428 -23.91 -9.57 2.99
N VAL A 429 -23.23 -9.98 1.93
CA VAL A 429 -22.38 -11.18 1.91
C VAL A 429 -20.93 -10.75 2.12
N ALA A 430 -20.29 -11.34 3.13
CA ALA A 430 -18.91 -11.04 3.49
C ALA A 430 -17.92 -11.39 2.35
N PRO A 431 -16.74 -10.73 2.30
CA PRO A 431 -15.76 -10.98 1.25
C PRO A 431 -15.30 -12.45 1.20
N SER A 432 -14.98 -12.93 -0.01
CA SER A 432 -14.37 -14.24 -0.26
C SER A 432 -15.16 -15.47 0.23
N ILE A 433 -16.44 -15.32 0.59
CA ILE A 433 -17.30 -16.46 0.97
C ILE A 433 -17.90 -17.10 -0.28
N THR A 434 -17.85 -18.43 -0.35
CA THR A 434 -18.42 -19.23 -1.43
C THR A 434 -19.48 -20.20 -0.91
N GLY A 435 -20.42 -20.63 -1.74
CA GLY A 435 -21.44 -21.62 -1.34
C GLY A 435 -22.63 -21.01 -0.59
N VAL A 436 -22.85 -19.70 -0.74
CA VAL A 436 -23.99 -18.99 -0.17
C VAL A 436 -25.17 -19.10 -1.14
N HIS A 437 -26.29 -19.62 -0.66
CA HIS A 437 -27.56 -19.67 -1.39
C HIS A 437 -28.58 -18.81 -0.66
N ILE A 438 -29.11 -17.79 -1.34
CA ILE A 438 -30.10 -16.87 -0.81
C ILE A 438 -31.42 -17.13 -1.54
N THR A 439 -32.48 -17.43 -0.81
CA THR A 439 -33.85 -17.45 -1.34
C THR A 439 -34.56 -16.17 -0.95
N LEU A 440 -35.06 -15.42 -1.93
CA LEU A 440 -35.97 -14.28 -1.70
C LEU A 440 -37.39 -14.74 -1.96
N ASN A 441 -38.23 -14.73 -0.93
CA ASN A 441 -39.62 -15.15 -1.00
C ASN A 441 -40.55 -14.03 -0.54
N GLY A 442 -41.07 -13.24 -1.48
CA GLY A 442 -41.98 -12.13 -1.17
C GLY A 442 -41.28 -10.97 -0.44
N VAL A 443 -40.01 -10.72 -0.77
CA VAL A 443 -39.14 -9.74 -0.10
C VAL A 443 -39.34 -8.33 -0.67
N SER A 444 -39.40 -7.32 0.19
CA SER A 444 -39.30 -5.91 -0.22
C SER A 444 -38.29 -5.17 0.63
N ILE A 445 -37.22 -4.66 0.02
CA ILE A 445 -36.18 -3.87 0.69
C ILE A 445 -36.04 -2.55 -0.04
N THR A 446 -36.04 -1.45 0.73
CA THR A 446 -35.77 -0.10 0.23
C THR A 446 -34.66 0.54 1.06
N ASP A 447 -33.56 0.88 0.39
CA ASP A 447 -32.47 1.65 1.00
C ASP A 447 -32.56 3.11 0.54
N PRO A 448 -32.85 4.08 1.45
CA PRO A 448 -32.95 5.48 1.10
C PRO A 448 -31.59 6.15 0.86
N ASP A 449 -30.46 5.53 1.23
CA ASP A 449 -29.13 6.11 1.07
C ASP A 449 -28.66 6.05 -0.39
N THR A 450 -28.00 7.11 -0.85
CA THR A 450 -27.48 7.21 -2.23
C THR A 450 -26.28 6.31 -2.51
N TYR A 451 -25.63 5.75 -1.47
CA TYR A 451 -24.40 4.98 -1.60
C TYR A 451 -24.56 3.47 -1.33
N TYR A 452 -25.73 3.03 -0.84
CA TYR A 452 -25.91 1.66 -0.36
C TYR A 452 -26.97 0.88 -1.14
N SER A 453 -26.75 -0.44 -1.23
CA SER A 453 -27.59 -1.34 -2.01
C SER A 453 -28.32 -2.34 -1.12
N PRO A 454 -29.60 -2.66 -1.42
CA PRO A 454 -30.38 -3.65 -0.69
C PRO A 454 -29.71 -5.01 -0.53
N LEU A 455 -29.02 -5.50 -1.58
CA LEU A 455 -28.21 -6.71 -1.53
C LEU A 455 -26.77 -6.40 -1.97
N VAL A 456 -25.78 -6.74 -1.15
CA VAL A 456 -24.36 -6.44 -1.39
C VAL A 456 -23.52 -7.71 -1.38
N LEU A 457 -22.78 -7.94 -2.45
CA LEU A 457 -21.71 -8.93 -2.51
C LEU A 457 -20.36 -8.19 -2.41
N ASN A 458 -19.54 -8.55 -1.43
CA ASN A 458 -18.19 -8.01 -1.32
C ASN A 458 -17.17 -8.82 -2.15
N SER A 459 -15.99 -8.26 -2.40
CA SER A 459 -14.95 -8.86 -3.26
C SER A 459 -14.72 -10.35 -2.95
N GLY A 460 -14.67 -11.17 -4.00
CA GLY A 460 -14.48 -12.62 -3.90
C GLY A 460 -15.74 -13.42 -3.53
N ALA A 461 -16.85 -12.79 -3.16
CA ALA A 461 -18.07 -13.50 -2.78
C ALA A 461 -18.73 -14.20 -3.99
N LYS A 462 -19.24 -15.43 -3.76
CA LYS A 462 -19.96 -16.22 -4.77
C LYS A 462 -21.32 -16.66 -4.22
N VAL A 463 -22.39 -16.16 -4.83
CA VAL A 463 -23.77 -16.28 -4.34
C VAL A 463 -24.70 -16.84 -5.41
N THR A 464 -25.54 -17.79 -5.01
CA THR A 464 -26.73 -18.21 -5.75
C THR A 464 -27.95 -17.53 -5.14
N LEU A 465 -28.79 -16.90 -5.96
CA LEU A 465 -29.99 -16.18 -5.58
C LEU A 465 -31.22 -16.85 -6.22
N SER A 466 -32.03 -17.52 -5.41
CA SER A 466 -33.28 -18.15 -5.83
C SER A 466 -34.45 -17.19 -5.59
N LEU A 467 -35.26 -16.95 -6.63
CA LEU A 467 -36.43 -16.09 -6.57
C LEU A 467 -37.70 -16.90 -6.42
N GLU A 468 -38.46 -16.59 -5.37
CA GLU A 468 -39.81 -17.07 -5.12
C GLU A 468 -40.76 -15.88 -4.96
N ASN A 469 -42.00 -16.00 -5.44
CA ASN A 469 -43.00 -14.93 -5.37
C ASN A 469 -42.47 -13.59 -5.93
N LYS A 470 -43.04 -12.45 -5.53
CA LYS A 470 -42.64 -11.12 -5.99
C LYS A 470 -41.66 -10.47 -5.03
N ASN A 471 -40.46 -10.17 -5.52
CA ASN A 471 -39.40 -9.51 -4.76
C ASN A 471 -39.09 -8.11 -5.31
N THR A 472 -38.80 -7.16 -4.44
CA THR A 472 -38.44 -5.78 -4.80
C THR A 472 -37.21 -5.33 -4.02
N LEU A 473 -36.14 -4.94 -4.72
CA LEU A 473 -34.91 -4.40 -4.15
C LEU A 473 -34.68 -3.00 -4.73
N THR A 474 -35.02 -1.97 -3.96
CA THR A 474 -34.96 -0.57 -4.41
C THR A 474 -33.84 0.17 -3.71
N GLY A 475 -32.83 0.62 -4.46
CA GLY A 475 -31.87 1.63 -4.03
C GLY A 475 -32.29 3.05 -4.42
N ASN A 476 -31.61 4.07 -3.91
CA ASN A 476 -31.74 5.46 -4.37
C ASN A 476 -30.92 5.70 -5.67
N SER A 477 -31.07 6.88 -6.28
CA SER A 477 -30.57 7.34 -7.59
C SER A 477 -29.09 7.08 -7.93
N GLY A 478 -28.23 6.88 -6.92
CA GLY A 478 -26.80 6.54 -7.08
C GLY A 478 -26.42 5.11 -6.68
N SER A 479 -27.37 4.28 -6.26
CA SER A 479 -27.11 2.95 -5.69
C SER A 479 -27.75 1.83 -6.50
N THR A 480 -27.21 0.61 -6.40
CA THR A 480 -27.70 -0.57 -7.13
C THR A 480 -28.76 -1.33 -6.33
N GLY A 481 -29.69 -2.03 -7.01
CA GLY A 481 -30.59 -2.97 -6.33
C GLY A 481 -29.83 -4.19 -5.79
N ILE A 482 -28.93 -4.74 -6.62
CA ILE A 482 -27.96 -5.77 -6.23
C ILE A 482 -26.56 -5.31 -6.64
N ARG A 483 -25.67 -5.14 -5.65
CA ARG A 483 -24.26 -4.80 -5.87
C ARG A 483 -23.42 -6.07 -6.01
N ALA A 484 -22.92 -6.33 -7.22
CA ALA A 484 -22.03 -7.40 -7.62
C ALA A 484 -20.81 -6.84 -8.40
N PRO A 485 -19.80 -6.30 -7.69
CA PRO A 485 -18.60 -5.71 -8.29
C PRO A 485 -17.65 -6.75 -8.88
N SER A 486 -16.57 -6.30 -9.52
CA SER A 486 -15.49 -7.16 -10.00
C SER A 486 -15.03 -8.14 -8.93
N GLU A 487 -14.67 -9.36 -9.34
CA GLU A 487 -14.29 -10.49 -8.48
C GLU A 487 -15.44 -11.17 -7.72
N THR A 488 -16.70 -10.75 -7.93
CA THR A 488 -17.87 -11.46 -7.41
C THR A 488 -18.53 -12.36 -8.44
N THR A 489 -19.24 -13.39 -7.98
CA THR A 489 -20.12 -14.22 -8.81
C THR A 489 -21.54 -14.19 -8.25
N LEU A 490 -22.50 -13.83 -9.08
CA LEU A 490 -23.92 -13.87 -8.78
C LEU A 490 -24.63 -14.77 -9.79
N VAL A 491 -25.33 -15.79 -9.30
CA VAL A 491 -26.21 -16.65 -10.10
C VAL A 491 -27.64 -16.41 -9.66
N ILE A 492 -28.54 -16.03 -10.56
CA ILE A 492 -29.96 -15.80 -10.28
C ILE A 492 -30.79 -16.90 -10.94
N ASP A 493 -31.71 -17.50 -10.19
CA ASP A 493 -32.54 -18.60 -10.63
C ASP A 493 -33.93 -18.57 -9.95
N GLY A 494 -34.80 -19.51 -10.28
CA GLY A 494 -36.13 -19.67 -9.70
C GLY A 494 -37.26 -19.13 -10.58
N GLU A 495 -38.50 -19.41 -10.20
CA GLU A 495 -39.70 -19.08 -10.97
C GLU A 495 -40.37 -17.76 -10.53
N GLY A 496 -39.86 -17.14 -9.46
CA GLY A 496 -40.35 -15.87 -8.93
C GLY A 496 -39.99 -14.66 -9.79
N SER A 497 -40.30 -13.47 -9.28
CA SER A 497 -39.96 -12.19 -9.90
C SER A 497 -39.09 -11.32 -9.01
N LEU A 498 -38.24 -10.52 -9.64
CA LEU A 498 -37.40 -9.52 -9.00
C LEU A 498 -37.54 -8.19 -9.74
N THR A 499 -37.97 -7.15 -9.03
CA THR A 499 -37.81 -5.76 -9.48
C THR A 499 -36.65 -5.14 -8.74
N ALA A 500 -35.58 -4.80 -9.46
CA ALA A 500 -34.42 -4.09 -8.94
C ALA A 500 -34.37 -2.69 -9.55
N ASN A 501 -34.40 -1.66 -8.69
CA ASN A 501 -34.41 -0.24 -9.10
C ASN A 501 -33.15 0.48 -8.58
N GLY A 502 -32.59 1.40 -9.37
CA GLY A 502 -31.18 1.86 -9.24
C GLY A 502 -30.30 1.07 -10.22
N ALA A 503 -28.98 1.23 -10.36
CA ALA A 503 -28.29 0.43 -11.40
C ALA A 503 -28.38 -1.07 -11.10
N ALA A 504 -29.22 -1.79 -11.83
CA ALA A 504 -30.13 -2.64 -11.08
C ALA A 504 -29.49 -3.94 -10.59
N ILE A 505 -28.57 -4.51 -11.37
CA ILE A 505 -27.74 -5.66 -10.97
C ILE A 505 -26.35 -5.44 -11.54
N GLY A 506 -25.34 -5.15 -10.72
CA GLY A 506 -24.10 -4.62 -11.27
C GLY A 506 -23.04 -4.09 -10.31
N GLY A 507 -22.09 -3.33 -10.84
CA GLY A 507 -20.86 -2.96 -10.14
C GLY A 507 -20.99 -2.00 -8.94
N GLY A 508 -22.11 -1.32 -8.75
CA GLY A 508 -22.26 -0.30 -7.69
C GLY A 508 -21.88 1.12 -8.14
N PRO A 509 -22.08 2.16 -7.29
CA PRO A 509 -21.87 3.60 -7.56
C PRO A 509 -20.52 4.04 -8.15
N SER A 510 -19.57 3.13 -8.40
CA SER A 510 -18.23 3.41 -8.90
C SER A 510 -17.52 2.20 -9.54
N GLY A 511 -18.21 1.06 -9.76
CA GLY A 511 -17.54 -0.23 -10.02
C GLY A 511 -17.85 -0.87 -11.39
N SER A 512 -16.87 -1.65 -11.88
CA SER A 512 -17.11 -2.66 -12.92
C SER A 512 -17.89 -3.82 -12.35
N SER A 513 -18.76 -4.44 -13.14
CA SER A 513 -19.52 -5.62 -12.72
C SER A 513 -18.66 -6.89 -12.69
N GLY A 514 -19.00 -7.80 -11.77
CA GLY A 514 -18.43 -9.14 -11.69
C GLY A 514 -19.02 -10.12 -12.72
N GLN A 515 -19.15 -11.39 -12.34
CA GLN A 515 -19.82 -12.41 -13.12
C GLN A 515 -21.29 -12.50 -12.68
N ILE A 516 -22.21 -12.22 -13.59
CA ILE A 516 -23.66 -12.34 -13.38
C ILE A 516 -24.20 -13.41 -14.31
N THR A 517 -24.90 -14.41 -13.77
CA THR A 517 -25.60 -15.44 -14.53
C THR A 517 -27.08 -15.42 -14.17
N ILE A 518 -27.97 -15.41 -15.15
CA ILE A 518 -29.42 -15.49 -14.96
C ILE A 518 -29.93 -16.76 -15.65
N ASN A 519 -30.42 -17.71 -14.88
CA ASN A 519 -30.96 -18.97 -15.36
C ASN A 519 -32.50 -18.94 -15.50
N GLY A 520 -33.18 -18.17 -14.65
CA GLY A 520 -34.65 -18.16 -14.56
C GLY A 520 -35.20 -16.89 -13.91
N GLY A 521 -36.53 -16.84 -13.81
CA GLY A 521 -37.27 -15.77 -13.13
C GLY A 521 -37.72 -14.64 -14.05
N ALA A 522 -38.64 -13.81 -13.53
CA ALA A 522 -39.07 -12.57 -14.16
C ALA A 522 -38.31 -11.38 -13.54
N ILE A 523 -37.26 -10.92 -14.23
CA ILE A 523 -36.35 -9.87 -13.77
C ILE A 523 -36.70 -8.55 -14.45
N VAL A 524 -36.92 -7.51 -13.66
CA VAL A 524 -37.00 -6.12 -14.12
C VAL A 524 -35.88 -5.35 -13.44
N ALA A 525 -34.91 -4.92 -14.22
CA ALA A 525 -33.70 -4.26 -13.77
C ALA A 525 -33.63 -2.85 -14.38
N THR A 526 -33.92 -1.81 -13.59
CA THR A 526 -33.98 -0.42 -14.06
C THR A 526 -32.86 0.42 -13.49
N GLY A 527 -31.90 0.77 -14.36
CA GLY A 527 -30.68 1.53 -14.13
C GLY A 527 -30.83 2.79 -13.27
N GLY A 528 -29.79 3.14 -12.51
CA GLY A 528 -29.67 4.44 -11.82
C GLY A 528 -29.31 5.55 -12.80
N ILE A 529 -29.14 6.79 -12.31
CA ILE A 529 -29.06 8.00 -13.15
C ILE A 529 -28.01 7.95 -14.28
N ASN A 530 -26.97 7.12 -14.11
CA ASN A 530 -25.90 6.92 -15.09
C ASN A 530 -25.54 5.44 -15.29
N GLY A 531 -26.36 4.47 -14.88
CA GLY A 531 -25.97 3.06 -14.86
C GLY A 531 -26.71 2.17 -15.86
N ALA A 532 -26.10 1.04 -16.20
CA ALA A 532 -26.76 -0.01 -16.97
C ALA A 532 -27.93 -0.62 -16.18
N GLY A 533 -28.91 -1.19 -16.88
CA GLY A 533 -29.93 -2.02 -16.25
C GLY A 533 -29.28 -3.25 -15.59
N ILE A 534 -28.44 -3.96 -16.35
CA ILE A 534 -27.60 -5.06 -15.83
C ILE A 534 -26.17 -4.83 -16.30
N GLY A 535 -25.22 -4.69 -15.37
CA GLY A 535 -23.79 -4.53 -15.66
C GLY A 535 -23.12 -3.33 -15.00
N GLY A 536 -22.41 -2.50 -15.76
CA GLY A 536 -21.63 -1.37 -15.25
C GLY A 536 -22.50 -0.16 -14.88
N ASP A 537 -22.23 0.48 -13.74
CA ASP A 537 -23.08 1.55 -13.18
C ASP A 537 -22.46 2.96 -13.32
N SER A 538 -21.14 3.09 -13.26
CA SER A 538 -20.45 4.38 -13.39
C SER A 538 -20.00 4.69 -14.82
N PRO A 539 -19.73 5.98 -15.16
CA PRO A 539 -18.98 6.32 -16.37
C PRO A 539 -17.66 5.54 -16.43
N GLY A 540 -17.45 4.80 -17.52
CA GLY A 540 -16.29 3.91 -17.68
C GLY A 540 -16.40 2.53 -17.01
N GLY A 541 -17.46 2.27 -16.22
CA GLY A 541 -17.68 0.98 -15.56
C GLY A 541 -17.92 -0.16 -16.56
N ALA A 542 -17.13 -1.22 -16.46
CA ALA A 542 -17.25 -2.37 -17.36
C ALA A 542 -18.48 -3.24 -17.03
N GLY A 543 -19.11 -3.80 -18.06
CA GLY A 543 -20.26 -4.70 -17.93
C GLY A 543 -19.96 -6.07 -17.32
N GLY A 544 -18.70 -6.42 -17.08
CA GLY A 544 -18.32 -7.70 -16.49
C GLY A 544 -18.57 -8.90 -17.41
N THR A 545 -18.89 -10.06 -16.83
CA THR A 545 -19.33 -11.25 -17.57
C THR A 545 -20.79 -11.52 -17.27
N ILE A 546 -21.67 -11.25 -18.23
CA ILE A 546 -23.12 -11.41 -18.09
C ILE A 546 -23.55 -12.61 -18.94
N THR A 547 -24.17 -13.61 -18.31
CA THR A 547 -24.75 -14.78 -18.99
C THR A 547 -26.24 -14.86 -18.70
N ILE A 548 -27.08 -14.98 -19.73
CA ILE A 548 -28.53 -15.19 -19.60
C ILE A 548 -28.88 -16.48 -20.31
N ASN A 549 -29.28 -17.49 -19.53
CA ASN A 549 -29.67 -18.80 -20.02
C ASN A 549 -31.19 -18.97 -20.16
N GLY A 550 -31.98 -18.18 -19.43
CA GLY A 550 -33.44 -18.31 -19.38
C GLY A 550 -34.13 -17.18 -18.64
N GLY A 551 -35.44 -17.33 -18.40
CA GLY A 551 -36.28 -16.34 -17.72
C GLY A 551 -36.85 -15.25 -18.64
N ILE A 552 -37.53 -14.27 -18.03
CA ILE A 552 -38.03 -13.06 -18.66
C ILE A 552 -37.25 -11.89 -18.07
N VAL A 553 -36.34 -11.29 -18.85
CA VAL A 553 -35.43 -10.25 -18.37
C VAL A 553 -35.74 -8.93 -19.08
N THR A 554 -36.16 -7.92 -18.33
CA THR A 554 -36.27 -6.55 -18.81
C THR A 554 -35.19 -5.71 -18.14
N ALA A 555 -34.22 -5.22 -18.90
CA ALA A 555 -33.12 -4.41 -18.40
C ALA A 555 -33.17 -3.04 -19.06
N THR A 556 -33.43 -1.99 -18.28
CA THR A 556 -33.59 -0.62 -18.79
C THR A 556 -32.49 0.24 -18.20
N ALA A 557 -31.73 0.97 -19.02
CA ALA A 557 -30.75 1.93 -18.53
C ALA A 557 -31.44 3.15 -17.90
N GLY A 558 -30.85 3.73 -16.86
CA GLY A 558 -31.38 4.96 -16.23
C GLY A 558 -30.85 6.26 -16.84
N GLY A 559 -29.91 6.17 -17.80
CA GLY A 559 -29.29 7.30 -18.50
C GLY A 559 -28.56 6.84 -19.77
N TYR A 560 -27.31 7.26 -19.96
CA TYR A 560 -26.49 6.91 -21.13
C TYR A 560 -25.83 5.51 -21.09
N GLY A 561 -26.12 4.70 -20.07
CA GLY A 561 -25.62 3.33 -19.94
C GLY A 561 -26.32 2.35 -20.90
N ALA A 562 -25.81 1.12 -20.96
CA ALA A 562 -26.49 0.08 -21.74
C ALA A 562 -27.71 -0.49 -21.00
N GLY A 563 -28.69 -1.03 -21.72
CA GLY A 563 -29.72 -1.86 -21.06
C GLY A 563 -29.06 -3.06 -20.36
N ILE A 564 -28.20 -3.78 -21.10
CA ILE A 564 -27.31 -4.83 -20.58
C ILE A 564 -25.89 -4.56 -21.08
N GLY A 565 -24.92 -4.42 -20.17
CA GLY A 565 -23.52 -4.24 -20.52
C GLY A 565 -22.83 -3.12 -19.75
N GLY A 566 -22.09 -2.27 -20.45
CA GLY A 566 -21.26 -1.23 -19.83
C GLY A 566 -22.07 -0.03 -19.32
N GLY A 567 -21.50 0.68 -18.34
CA GLY A 567 -21.93 2.04 -18.02
C GLY A 567 -21.57 3.03 -19.15
N PRO A 568 -21.90 4.32 -19.02
CA PRO A 568 -21.61 5.35 -20.02
C PRO A 568 -20.12 5.37 -20.40
N GLY A 569 -19.82 5.08 -21.66
CA GLY A 569 -18.44 4.98 -22.17
C GLY A 569 -17.62 3.79 -21.65
N GLY A 570 -18.19 2.94 -20.79
CA GLY A 570 -17.55 1.73 -20.26
C GLY A 570 -17.63 0.53 -21.22
N PRO A 571 -16.67 -0.39 -21.14
CA PRO A 571 -16.64 -1.55 -22.03
C PRO A 571 -17.76 -2.53 -21.71
N CYS A 572 -18.29 -3.21 -22.73
CA CYS A 572 -19.42 -4.12 -22.53
C CYS A 572 -19.04 -5.40 -21.77
N GLY A 573 -17.75 -5.75 -21.75
CA GLY A 573 -17.28 -7.00 -21.17
C GLY A 573 -17.63 -8.20 -22.05
N THR A 574 -18.12 -9.29 -21.45
CA THR A 574 -18.61 -10.47 -22.17
C THR A 574 -20.08 -10.68 -21.86
N ILE A 575 -20.92 -10.67 -22.90
CA ILE A 575 -22.36 -10.91 -22.78
C ILE A 575 -22.69 -12.17 -23.58
N VAL A 576 -23.31 -13.16 -22.92
CA VAL A 576 -23.75 -14.41 -23.55
C VAL A 576 -25.24 -14.60 -23.27
N ILE A 577 -26.05 -14.69 -24.31
CA ILE A 577 -27.48 -15.00 -24.22
C ILE A 577 -27.73 -16.31 -24.96
N THR A 578 -28.17 -17.33 -24.24
CA THR A 578 -28.45 -18.67 -24.79
C THR A 578 -29.94 -19.01 -24.79
N GLY A 579 -30.77 -18.29 -24.03
CA GLY A 579 -32.22 -18.53 -23.93
C GLY A 579 -32.98 -17.41 -23.21
N GLY A 580 -34.29 -17.61 -23.01
CA GLY A 580 -35.19 -16.67 -22.34
C GLY A 580 -35.82 -15.61 -23.26
N THR A 581 -36.59 -14.70 -22.66
CA THR A 581 -37.14 -13.49 -23.29
C THR A 581 -36.45 -12.28 -22.70
N VAL A 582 -35.61 -11.60 -23.49
CA VAL A 582 -34.78 -10.48 -23.04
C VAL A 582 -35.19 -9.20 -23.75
N SER A 583 -35.60 -8.18 -22.99
CA SER A 583 -35.82 -6.81 -23.46
C SER A 583 -34.79 -5.90 -22.83
N ALA A 584 -33.89 -5.33 -23.62
CA ALA A 584 -32.84 -4.45 -23.15
C ALA A 584 -33.00 -3.05 -23.76
N ASN A 585 -33.31 -2.07 -22.93
CA ASN A 585 -33.70 -0.74 -23.36
C ASN A 585 -32.69 0.29 -22.84
N SER A 586 -32.31 1.26 -23.66
CA SER A 586 -31.52 2.42 -23.25
C SER A 586 -32.18 3.71 -23.77
N PHE A 587 -31.82 4.85 -23.19
CA PHE A 587 -32.30 6.18 -23.61
C PHE A 587 -31.27 6.95 -24.45
N GLY A 588 -30.00 6.53 -24.41
CA GLY A 588 -28.91 7.17 -25.17
C GLY A 588 -27.66 6.31 -25.31
N GLY A 589 -27.73 5.04 -24.91
CA GLY A 589 -26.67 4.04 -25.01
C GLY A 589 -27.12 2.81 -25.80
N ALA A 590 -26.34 1.74 -25.79
CA ALA A 590 -26.74 0.51 -26.48
C ALA A 590 -27.84 -0.22 -25.69
N GLY A 591 -28.85 -0.79 -26.35
CA GLY A 591 -29.77 -1.73 -25.68
C GLY A 591 -28.99 -2.88 -25.03
N ILE A 592 -28.10 -3.53 -25.79
CA ILE A 592 -27.12 -4.52 -25.29
C ILE A 592 -25.74 -4.12 -25.81
N GLY A 593 -24.77 -3.86 -24.93
CA GLY A 593 -23.40 -3.57 -25.33
C GLY A 593 -22.68 -2.48 -24.52
N GLY A 594 -21.78 -1.75 -25.18
CA GLY A 594 -20.82 -0.81 -24.58
C GLY A 594 -19.59 -0.62 -25.47
N SER A 595 -18.56 0.08 -24.98
CA SER A 595 -17.33 0.37 -25.74
C SER A 595 -16.41 -0.86 -25.83
N GLY A 596 -16.53 -1.63 -26.92
CA GLY A 596 -15.75 -2.87 -27.09
C GLY A 596 -16.21 -4.01 -26.16
N GLY A 597 -15.70 -5.23 -26.41
CA GLY A 597 -16.08 -6.46 -25.72
C GLY A 597 -16.72 -7.51 -26.66
N LYS A 598 -17.30 -8.56 -26.10
CA LYS A 598 -17.83 -9.71 -26.86
C LYS A 598 -19.28 -9.98 -26.51
N ILE A 599 -20.14 -9.99 -27.53
CA ILE A 599 -21.56 -10.34 -27.38
C ILE A 599 -21.81 -11.62 -28.18
N THR A 600 -22.43 -12.62 -27.57
CA THR A 600 -22.83 -13.87 -28.21
C THR A 600 -24.30 -14.13 -27.90
N ILE A 601 -25.15 -14.12 -28.91
CA ILE A 601 -26.56 -14.49 -28.79
C ILE A 601 -26.76 -15.75 -29.62
N SER A 602 -27.16 -16.84 -28.96
CA SER A 602 -27.29 -18.17 -29.56
C SER A 602 -28.67 -18.80 -29.39
N GLY A 603 -29.57 -18.13 -28.66
CA GLY A 603 -30.96 -18.55 -28.47
C GLY A 603 -31.80 -17.52 -27.72
N GLY A 604 -33.08 -17.81 -27.52
CA GLY A 604 -34.05 -16.93 -26.87
C GLY A 604 -34.72 -15.91 -27.80
N THR A 605 -35.59 -15.07 -27.25
CA THR A 605 -36.19 -13.90 -27.91
C THR A 605 -35.52 -12.66 -27.34
N VAL A 606 -34.76 -11.93 -28.14
CA VAL A 606 -34.01 -10.75 -27.69
C VAL A 606 -34.47 -9.50 -28.43
N THR A 607 -34.91 -8.50 -27.69
CA THR A 607 -35.24 -7.15 -28.20
C THR A 607 -34.29 -6.15 -27.56
N ALA A 608 -33.59 -5.38 -28.36
CA ALA A 608 -32.69 -4.32 -27.90
C ALA A 608 -33.11 -2.99 -28.51
N THR A 609 -33.41 -2.00 -27.67
CA THR A 609 -33.86 -0.67 -28.10
C THR A 609 -32.98 0.43 -27.52
N ASN A 610 -32.85 1.54 -28.26
CA ASN A 610 -32.18 2.79 -27.88
C ASN A 610 -33.09 3.96 -28.20
#